data_AF-A0A1V3S9A8-F1
#
_entry.id   AF-A0A1V3S9A8-F1
#
_cell.length_a   1.000
_cell.length_b   1.000
_cell.length_c   1.000
_cell.angle_alpha   90.00
_cell.angle_beta   90.00
_cell.angle_gamma   90.00
#
_symmetry.space_group_name_H-M   'P 1'
#
loop_
_entity.id
_entity.type
_entity.pdbx_description
1 polymer ?
#
loop_
_entity_poly.entity_id
_entity_poly.type
_entity_poly.pdbx_seq_one_letter_code
_entity_poly.pdbx_strand_id
1 'polypeptide(L)'
;MQHSSHVLELAIFKVKQECVAQMPGLRAGLRETLKTFPGLIEYRAYCPMDDDRVFVDLAVWDSLENAQKAAKAFNDGDPRFSGYMYAIENLTFMSHLVPEMS
;
A
#
# COMPACT_ATOMS: atom_id res chain seq x y z
N MET A 1 -10.39 5.04 28.74
CA MET A 1 -10.21 5.76 27.46
C MET A 1 -9.53 4.79 26.52
N GLN A 2 -10.25 4.26 25.53
CA GLN A 2 -9.72 3.25 24.61
C GLN A 2 -9.19 4.02 23.40
N HIS A 3 -7.89 4.29 23.39
CA HIS A 3 -7.25 5.01 22.30
C HIS A 3 -7.44 4.22 21.01
N SER A 4 -7.98 4.87 19.98
CA SER A 4 -8.08 4.32 18.62
C SER A 4 -6.67 4.17 18.05
N SER A 5 -5.98 3.07 18.37
CA SER A 5 -4.67 2.77 17.83
C SER A 5 -4.82 2.34 16.38
N HIS A 6 -4.85 3.31 15.47
CA HIS A 6 -4.79 3.02 14.04
C HIS A 6 -3.44 2.38 13.69
N VAL A 7 -3.42 1.58 12.63
CA VAL A 7 -2.22 0.90 12.13
C VAL A 7 -1.79 1.56 10.83
N LEU A 8 -0.52 1.92 10.75
CA LEU A 8 0.13 2.35 9.52
C LEU A 8 0.71 1.12 8.80
N GLU A 9 0.27 0.88 7.58
CA GLU A 9 0.96 0.01 6.63
C GLU A 9 1.87 0.88 5.76
N LEU A 10 3.17 0.56 5.76
CA LEU A 10 4.17 1.20 4.91
C LEU A 10 4.72 0.18 3.94
N ALA A 11 4.59 0.43 2.64
CA ALA A 11 5.20 -0.34 1.57
C ALA A 11 6.19 0.52 0.79
N ILE A 12 7.42 0.03 0.65
CA ILE A 12 8.47 0.63 -0.17
C ILE A 12 8.87 -0.40 -1.21
N PHE A 13 8.78 -0.03 -2.48
CA PHE A 13 8.97 -0.97 -3.58
C PHE A 13 9.57 -0.27 -4.80
N LYS A 14 10.27 -1.06 -5.61
CA LYS A 14 10.79 -0.63 -6.89
C LYS A 14 9.81 -1.02 -7.99
N VAL A 15 9.56 -0.09 -8.91
CA VAL A 15 8.65 -0.29 -10.06
C VAL A 15 9.46 -0.59 -11.31
N LYS A 16 9.00 -1.54 -12.14
CA LYS A 16 9.61 -1.86 -13.44
C LYS A 16 9.69 -0.61 -14.33
N GLN A 17 10.79 -0.42 -15.04
CA GLN A 17 11.05 0.79 -15.85
C GLN A 17 9.88 1.10 -16.80
N GLU A 18 9.37 0.08 -17.48
CA GLU A 18 8.27 0.17 -18.44
C GLU A 18 6.90 0.46 -17.81
N CYS A 19 6.80 0.37 -16.48
CA CYS A 19 5.56 0.60 -15.71
C CYS A 19 5.53 1.95 -14.96
N VAL A 20 6.63 2.71 -14.95
CA VAL A 20 6.74 3.97 -14.18
C VAL A 20 5.68 4.99 -14.62
N ALA A 21 5.48 5.16 -15.93
CA ALA A 21 4.53 6.14 -16.48
C ALA A 21 3.06 5.80 -16.16
N GLN A 22 2.76 4.53 -15.89
CA GLN A 22 1.41 4.02 -15.63
C GLN A 22 1.06 4.04 -14.14
N MET A 23 2.04 4.29 -13.25
CA MET A 23 1.83 4.28 -11.80
C MET A 23 0.67 5.15 -11.29
N PRO A 24 0.42 6.38 -11.82
CA PRO A 24 -0.74 7.15 -11.40
C PRO A 24 -2.07 6.42 -11.62
N GLY A 25 -2.23 5.78 -12.78
CA GLY A 25 -3.43 5.00 -13.10
C GLY A 25 -3.53 3.71 -12.29
N LEU A 26 -2.42 2.99 -12.13
CA LEU A 26 -2.37 1.77 -11.32
C LEU A 26 -2.70 2.05 -9.84
N ARG A 27 -2.21 3.17 -9.29
CA ARG A 27 -2.53 3.61 -7.92
C ARG A 27 -3.96 4.11 -7.77
N ALA A 28 -4.57 4.67 -8.82
CA ALA A 28 -5.99 4.99 -8.80
C ALA A 28 -6.82 3.70 -8.66
N GLY A 29 -6.50 2.66 -9.44
CA GLY A 29 -7.10 1.34 -9.30
C GLY A 29 -6.87 0.71 -7.93
N LEU A 30 -5.63 0.75 -7.43
CA LEU A 30 -5.29 0.28 -6.08
C LEU A 30 -6.14 0.97 -5.02
N ARG A 31 -6.27 2.30 -5.08
CA ARG A 31 -7.07 3.09 -4.12
C ARG A 31 -8.53 2.61 -4.10
N GLU A 32 -9.14 2.38 -5.26
CA GLU A 32 -10.51 1.87 -5.33
C GLU A 32 -10.62 0.45 -4.78
N THR A 33 -9.65 -0.42 -5.07
CA THR A 33 -9.60 -1.77 -4.49
C THR A 33 -9.48 -1.72 -2.97
N LEU A 34 -8.56 -0.90 -2.42
CA LEU A 34 -8.36 -0.78 -0.97
C LEU A 34 -9.61 -0.28 -0.24
N LYS A 35 -10.39 0.62 -0.83
CA LYS A 35 -11.68 1.08 -0.25
C LYS A 35 -12.70 -0.04 -0.05
N THR A 36 -12.55 -1.17 -0.76
CA THR A 36 -13.43 -2.34 -0.57
C THR A 36 -13.06 -3.18 0.65
N PHE A 37 -11.86 -2.97 1.22
CA PHE A 37 -11.45 -3.63 2.44
C PHE A 37 -11.97 -2.85 3.67
N PRO A 38 -12.50 -3.55 4.68
CA PRO A 38 -12.96 -2.91 5.90
C PRO A 38 -11.79 -2.21 6.60
N GLY A 39 -12.09 -1.11 7.29
CA GLY A 39 -11.15 -0.44 8.18
C GLY A 39 -10.11 0.46 7.53
N LEU A 40 -10.13 0.67 6.20
CA LEU A 40 -9.27 1.67 5.57
C LEU A 40 -9.69 3.09 6.03
N ILE A 41 -8.76 3.82 6.62
CA ILE A 41 -8.92 5.20 7.07
C ILE A 41 -8.36 6.17 6.03
N GLU A 42 -7.12 5.94 5.59
CA GLU A 42 -6.44 6.79 4.61
C GLU A 42 -5.55 5.95 3.69
N TYR A 43 -5.41 6.39 2.44
CA TYR A 43 -4.37 5.92 1.55
C TYR A 43 -3.66 7.11 0.89
N ARG A 44 -2.33 7.11 0.99
CA ARG A 44 -1.46 8.14 0.44
C ARG A 44 -0.26 7.51 -0.24
N ALA A 45 0.05 8.03 -1.42
CA ALA A 45 1.11 7.49 -2.26
C ALA A 45 2.15 8.56 -2.54
N TYR A 46 3.42 8.19 -2.54
CA TYR A 46 4.56 9.06 -2.82
C TYR A 46 5.31 8.53 -4.04
N CYS A 47 5.72 9.43 -4.92
CA CYS A 47 6.57 9.12 -6.07
C CYS A 47 8.02 9.49 -5.74
N PRO A 48 9.01 8.82 -6.37
CA PRO A 48 10.38 9.25 -6.27
C PRO A 48 10.52 10.66 -6.87
N MET A 49 11.42 11.44 -6.28
CA MET A 49 11.85 12.73 -6.84
C MET A 49 12.90 12.53 -7.94
N ASP A 50 13.61 11.41 -7.88
CA ASP A 50 14.71 11.03 -8.76
C ASP A 50 14.32 9.83 -9.65
N ASP A 51 15.22 9.35 -10.51
CA ASP A 51 14.96 8.23 -11.43
C ASP A 51 15.26 6.84 -10.80
N ASP A 52 15.21 6.72 -9.48
CA ASP A 52 15.51 5.47 -8.77
C ASP A 52 14.37 4.43 -8.83
N ARG A 53 13.20 4.87 -9.30
CA ARG A 53 11.95 4.11 -9.41
C ARG A 53 11.48 3.53 -8.08
N VAL A 54 11.87 4.15 -6.96
CA VAL A 54 11.45 3.73 -5.62
C VAL A 54 10.19 4.50 -5.23
N PHE A 55 9.11 3.75 -5.08
CA PHE A 55 7.80 4.28 -4.73
C PHE A 55 7.45 3.88 -3.30
N VAL A 56 6.65 4.74 -2.65
CA VAL A 56 6.15 4.49 -1.29
C VAL A 56 4.64 4.61 -1.25
N ASP A 57 3.99 3.61 -0.68
CA ASP A 57 2.56 3.61 -0.38
C ASP A 57 2.35 3.54 1.13
N LEU A 58 1.47 4.40 1.63
CA LEU A 58 1.00 4.43 3.01
C LEU A 58 -0.50 4.14 3.04
N ALA A 59 -0.91 3.18 3.85
CA ALA A 59 -2.31 2.95 4.17
C ALA A 59 -2.50 2.97 5.69
N VAL A 60 -3.48 3.74 6.16
CA VAL A 60 -3.87 3.79 7.58
C VAL A 60 -5.12 2.97 7.75
N TRP A 61 -5.10 2.06 8.72
CA TRP A 61 -6.16 1.12 9.02
C TRP A 61 -6.64 1.29 10.46
N ASP A 62 -7.90 0.97 10.73
CA ASP A 62 -8.46 1.00 12.09
C ASP A 62 -7.90 -0.09 13.02
N SER A 63 -7.32 -1.15 12.45
CA SER A 63 -6.85 -2.34 13.15
C SER A 63 -5.82 -3.12 12.34
N LEU A 64 -4.96 -3.87 13.04
CA LEU A 64 -3.96 -4.74 12.42
C LEU A 64 -4.61 -5.86 11.61
N GLU A 65 -5.73 -6.41 12.11
CA GLU A 65 -6.46 -7.48 11.43
C GLU A 65 -6.94 -7.04 10.04
N ASN A 66 -7.49 -5.83 9.92
CA ASN A 66 -7.96 -5.30 8.64
C ASN A 66 -6.80 -5.01 7.68
N ALA A 67 -5.69 -4.44 8.18
CA ALA A 67 -4.47 -4.26 7.38
C ALA A 67 -3.94 -5.60 6.84
N GLN A 68 -3.85 -6.63 7.70
CA GLN A 68 -3.37 -7.95 7.32
C GLN A 68 -4.29 -8.65 6.31
N LYS A 69 -5.60 -8.44 6.35
CA LYS A 69 -6.52 -8.97 5.33
C LYS A 69 -6.23 -8.38 3.95
N ALA A 70 -6.00 -7.07 3.85
CA ALA A 70 -5.64 -6.42 2.59
C ALA A 70 -4.28 -6.90 2.06
N ALA A 71 -3.26 -6.91 2.92
CA ALA A 71 -1.93 -7.43 2.58
C ALA A 71 -1.96 -8.90 2.17
N LYS A 72 -2.75 -9.73 2.85
CA LYS A 72 -2.92 -11.14 2.49
C LYS A 72 -3.57 -11.30 1.13
N ALA A 73 -4.65 -10.57 0.84
CA ALA A 73 -5.30 -10.62 -0.47
C ALA A 73 -4.33 -10.21 -1.59
N PHE A 74 -3.51 -9.19 -1.35
CA PHE A 74 -2.43 -8.80 -2.26
C PHE A 74 -1.41 -9.93 -2.48
N ASN A 75 -0.89 -10.51 -1.40
CA ASN A 75 0.13 -11.58 -1.45
C ASN A 75 -0.40 -12.88 -2.06
N ASP A 76 -1.68 -13.19 -1.84
CA ASP A 76 -2.35 -14.36 -2.41
C ASP A 76 -2.69 -14.18 -3.90
N GLY A 77 -2.41 -13.01 -4.49
CA GLY A 77 -2.60 -12.76 -5.92
C GLY A 77 -4.05 -12.45 -6.31
N ASP A 78 -4.81 -11.76 -5.44
CA ASP A 78 -6.16 -11.33 -5.77
C ASP A 78 -6.15 -10.53 -7.11
N PRO A 79 -6.95 -10.95 -8.11
CA PRO A 79 -6.94 -10.35 -9.45
C PRO A 79 -7.16 -8.84 -9.48
N ARG A 80 -7.82 -8.28 -8.47
CA ARG A 80 -8.05 -6.83 -8.34
C ARG A 80 -6.76 -6.03 -8.18
N PHE A 81 -5.67 -6.67 -7.74
CA PHE A 81 -4.35 -6.06 -7.65
C PHE A 81 -3.43 -6.39 -8.83
N SER A 82 -3.83 -7.29 -9.74
CA SER A 82 -2.95 -7.88 -10.77
C SER A 82 -2.11 -6.85 -11.56
N GLY A 83 -2.73 -5.77 -12.06
CA GLY A 83 -2.01 -4.74 -12.80
C GLY A 83 -0.98 -4.00 -11.96
N TYR A 84 -1.31 -3.74 -10.69
CA TYR A 84 -0.41 -3.08 -9.74
C TYR A 84 0.71 -4.03 -9.29
N MET A 85 0.39 -5.29 -8.96
CA MET A 85 1.36 -6.35 -8.66
C MET A 85 2.36 -6.55 -9.79
N TYR A 86 1.87 -6.57 -11.04
CA TYR A 86 2.72 -6.74 -12.21
C TYR A 86 3.76 -5.62 -12.34
N ALA A 87 3.41 -4.38 -11.99
CA ALA A 87 4.30 -3.23 -12.10
C ALA A 87 5.44 -3.24 -11.08
N ILE A 88 5.28 -3.97 -9.96
CA ILE A 88 6.31 -4.07 -8.93
C ILE A 88 7.45 -4.98 -9.44
N GLU A 89 8.65 -4.45 -9.46
CA GLU A 89 9.88 -5.19 -9.75
C GLU A 89 10.37 -5.94 -8.50
N ASN A 90 10.41 -5.23 -7.37
CA ASN A 90 10.80 -5.80 -6.08
C ASN A 90 10.14 -5.04 -4.92
N LEU A 91 9.71 -5.76 -3.89
CA LEU A 91 9.28 -5.18 -2.62
C LEU A 91 10.51 -5.02 -1.72
N THR A 92 10.89 -3.78 -1.43
CA THR A 92 12.04 -3.48 -0.58
C THR A 92 11.69 -3.61 0.90
N PHE A 93 10.51 -3.13 1.28
CA PHE A 93 10.06 -3.12 2.67
C PHE A 93 8.53 -3.13 2.72
N MET A 94 7.99 -3.88 3.69
CA MET A 94 6.59 -3.79 4.07
C MET A 94 6.48 -4.04 5.57
N SER A 95 5.76 -3.18 6.29
CA SER A 95 5.50 -3.39 7.71
C SER A 95 4.20 -2.74 8.16
N HIS A 96 3.70 -3.23 9.29
CA HIS A 96 2.58 -2.66 10.03
C HIS A 96 3.11 -2.04 11.32
N LEU A 97 2.86 -0.75 11.49
CA LEU A 97 3.41 0.08 12.55
C LEU A 97 2.26 0.73 13.33
N VAL A 98 2.43 0.89 14.64
CA VAL A 98 1.54 1.70 15.47
C VAL A 98 2.18 3.05 15.76
N PRO A 99 1.41 4.13 15.94
CA PRO A 99 1.94 5.39 16.42
C PRO A 99 2.68 5.20 17.74
N GLU A 100 3.79 5.92 17.89
CA GLU A 100 4.43 6.05 19.19
C GLU A 100 3.46 6.73 20.17
N MET A 101 3.31 6.15 21.36
CA MET A 101 2.51 6.77 22.41
C MET A 101 3.30 7.96 22.97
N SER A 102 2.73 9.16 22.79
CA SER A 102 3.25 10.40 23.41
C SER A 102 2.98 10.44 24.91
#